data_AF-A0A383F520-F1
#
_entry.id   AF-A0A383F520-F1
#
_cell.length_a   1.000
_cell.length_b   1.000
_cell.length_c   1.000
_cell.angle_alpha   90.00
_cell.angle_beta   90.00
_cell.angle_gamma   90.00
#
_symmetry.space_group_name_H-M   'P 1'
#
loop_
_entity.id
_entity.type
_entity.pdbx_description
1 polymer ?
#
loop_
_entity_poly.entity_id
_entity_poly.type
_entity_poly.pdbx_seq_one_letter_code
_entity_poly.pdbx_strand_id
1 'polypeptide(L)'
;VRACLARIEAREPNIRAGEFLDPDAALEQARRCDRTPSGGQFHGLPIAVKDVFDTADMPTLWGDETVYAGRRPERDAPVVQRLREEGAVLLGKT
;
A
#
# COMPACT_ATOMS: atom_id res chain seq x y z
N VAL A 1 -8.39 1.11 8.81
CA VAL A 1 -7.06 1.69 8.46
C VAL A 1 -6.28 2.19 9.68
N ARG A 2 -6.74 3.20 10.45
CA ARG A 2 -6.01 3.72 11.63
C ARG A 2 -5.51 2.64 12.60
N ALA A 3 -6.38 1.68 12.95
CA ALA A 3 -6.00 0.57 13.84
C ALA A 3 -4.89 -0.33 13.27
N CYS A 4 -4.85 -0.52 11.95
CA CYS A 4 -3.80 -1.28 11.28
C CYS A 4 -2.47 -0.52 11.32
N LEU A 5 -2.48 0.78 10.98
CA LEU A 5 -1.29 1.63 11.01
C LEU A 5 -0.68 1.70 12.42
N ALA A 6 -1.49 1.90 13.45
CA ALA A 6 -1.03 1.91 14.84
C ALA A 6 -0.41 0.56 15.25
N ARG A 7 -0.95 -0.56 14.75
CA ARG A 7 -0.40 -1.88 15.02
C ARG A 7 0.92 -2.12 14.29
N ILE A 8 1.04 -1.65 13.05
CA ILE A 8 2.29 -1.70 12.28
C ILE A 8 3.35 -0.91 13.03
N GLU A 9 3.09 0.36 13.35
CA GLU A 9 4.02 1.24 14.09
C GLU A 9 4.53 0.58 15.39
N ALA A 10 3.64 -0.02 16.18
CA ALA A 10 4.02 -0.68 17.44
C ALA A 10 4.83 -1.98 17.27
N ARG A 11 4.79 -2.62 16.09
CA ARG A 11 5.38 -3.95 15.85
C ARG A 11 6.59 -3.92 14.92
N GLU A 12 6.68 -2.93 14.05
CA GLU A 12 7.68 -2.83 13.00
C GLU A 12 9.14 -2.89 13.51
N PRO A 13 9.50 -2.29 14.66
CA PRO A 13 10.86 -2.42 15.20
C PRO A 13 11.32 -3.87 15.44
N ASN A 14 10.37 -4.80 15.62
CA ASN A 14 10.65 -6.21 15.87
C ASN A 14 10.43 -7.08 14.62
N ILE A 15 9.38 -6.79 13.84
CA ILE A 15 8.99 -7.62 12.69
C ILE A 15 9.82 -7.27 11.46
N ARG A 16 10.03 -5.98 11.16
CA ARG A 16 10.73 -5.49 9.97
C ARG A 16 10.17 -6.11 8.68
N ALA A 17 8.86 -5.96 8.48
CA ALA A 17 8.13 -6.50 7.34
C ALA A 17 7.81 -5.46 6.26
N GLY A 18 8.00 -4.15 6.52
CA GLY A 18 7.71 -3.10 5.57
C GLY A 18 8.97 -2.57 4.87
N GLU A 19 8.93 -2.52 3.54
CA GLU A 19 9.91 -1.81 2.70
C GLU A 19 9.52 -0.33 2.54
N PHE A 20 8.21 -0.04 2.53
CA PHE A 20 7.70 1.32 2.43
C PHE A 20 6.30 1.40 3.06
N LEU A 21 5.98 2.50 3.73
CA LEU A 21 4.67 2.75 4.29
C LEU A 21 4.30 4.22 4.09
N ASP A 22 3.07 4.49 3.65
CA ASP A 22 2.54 5.85 3.54
C ASP A 22 1.24 5.98 4.35
N PRO A 23 1.35 6.30 5.66
CA PRO A 23 0.19 6.44 6.54
C PRO A 23 -0.80 7.50 6.07
N ASP A 24 -0.32 8.62 5.52
CA ASP A 24 -1.16 9.74 5.13
C ASP A 24 -1.96 9.42 3.87
N ALA A 25 -1.31 8.86 2.84
CA ALA A 25 -2.00 8.41 1.64
C ALA A 25 -3.01 7.29 1.96
N ALA A 26 -2.66 6.35 2.84
CA ALA A 26 -3.58 5.30 3.27
C ALA A 26 -4.81 5.86 3.99
N LEU A 27 -4.64 6.87 4.85
CA LEU A 27 -5.76 7.53 5.53
C LEU A 27 -6.61 8.36 4.57
N GLU A 28 -6.01 8.98 3.55
CA GLU A 28 -6.77 9.69 2.51
C GLU A 28 -7.62 8.72 1.68
N GLN A 29 -7.04 7.60 1.24
CA GLN A 29 -7.76 6.52 0.56
C GLN A 29 -8.94 6.03 1.41
N ALA A 30 -8.73 5.78 2.70
CA ALA A 30 -9.77 5.37 3.64
C ALA A 30 -10.93 6.38 3.71
N ARG A 31 -10.60 7.68 3.87
CA ARG A 31 -11.61 8.75 3.92
C ARG A 31 -12.39 8.87 2.62
N ARG A 32 -11.78 8.53 1.48
CA ARG A 32 -12.47 8.49 0.19
C ARG A 32 -13.49 7.35 0.19
N CYS A 33 -13.08 6.14 0.63
CA CYS A 33 -13.98 5.01 0.78
C CYS A 33 -15.16 5.31 1.73
N ASP A 34 -14.93 6.04 2.83
CA ASP A 34 -15.99 6.43 3.78
C ASP A 34 -17.07 7.35 3.16
N ARG A 35 -16.72 8.10 2.10
CA ARG A 35 -17.59 9.10 1.46
C ARG A 35 -18.28 8.58 0.20
N THR A 36 -17.89 7.42 -0.31
CA THR A 36 -18.40 6.86 -1.56
C THR A 36 -19.23 5.60 -1.28
N PRO A 37 -20.28 5.31 -2.07
CA PRO A 37 -20.91 3.98 -2.07
C PRO A 37 -19.88 2.87 -2.26
N SER A 38 -20.20 1.64 -1.81
CA SER A 38 -19.28 0.50 -1.89
C SER A 38 -18.71 0.36 -3.30
N GLY A 39 -17.39 0.49 -3.42
CA GLY A 39 -16.64 0.55 -4.67
C GLY A 39 -16.11 -0.79 -5.17
N GLY A 40 -16.52 -1.93 -4.59
CA GLY A 40 -16.07 -3.26 -5.01
C GLY A 40 -15.93 -4.24 -3.86
N GLN A 41 -15.39 -5.42 -4.15
CA GLN A 41 -15.26 -6.52 -3.17
C GLN A 41 -14.32 -6.18 -2.00
N PHE A 42 -13.37 -5.26 -2.21
CA PHE A 42 -12.36 -4.89 -1.22
C PHE A 42 -12.52 -3.47 -0.69
N HIS A 43 -13.70 -2.87 -0.84
CA HIS A 43 -13.94 -1.48 -0.46
C HIS A 43 -13.53 -1.19 0.99
N GLY A 44 -12.54 -0.30 1.16
CA GLY A 44 -12.00 0.11 2.46
C GLY A 44 -11.08 -0.90 3.14
N LEU A 45 -10.82 -2.07 2.53
CA LEU A 45 -9.98 -3.12 3.10
C LEU A 45 -8.50 -2.68 3.06
N PRO A 46 -7.80 -2.61 4.20
CA PRO A 46 -6.37 -2.30 4.23
C PRO A 46 -5.54 -3.47 3.68
N ILE A 47 -4.70 -3.22 2.68
CA ILE A 47 -3.84 -4.23 2.06
C ILE A 47 -2.41 -3.70 1.96
N ALA A 48 -1.42 -4.52 2.31
CA ALA A 48 -0.01 -4.27 1.99
C ALA A 48 0.38 -5.12 0.77
N VAL A 49 1.19 -4.55 -0.13
CA VAL A 49 1.52 -5.14 -1.42
C VAL A 49 2.99 -5.55 -1.40
N LYS A 50 3.30 -6.80 -1.78
CA LYS A 50 4.70 -7.23 -1.87
C LYS A 50 5.49 -6.33 -2.83
N ASP A 51 6.73 -6.00 -2.48
CA ASP A 51 7.63 -5.10 -3.21
C ASP A 51 8.12 -5.66 -4.56
N VAL A 52 7.52 -6.75 -5.03
CA VAL A 52 7.70 -7.31 -6.38
C VAL A 52 6.64 -6.83 -7.36
N PHE A 53 5.55 -6.23 -6.87
CA PHE A 53 4.49 -5.69 -7.72
C PHE A 53 4.66 -4.19 -7.86
N ASP A 54 4.78 -3.71 -9.09
CA ASP A 54 4.91 -2.27 -9.36
C ASP A 54 3.69 -1.48 -8.86
N THR A 55 3.98 -0.29 -8.33
CA THR A 55 3.01 0.70 -7.85
C THR A 55 3.39 2.05 -8.42
N ALA A 56 2.44 2.76 -9.05
CA ALA A 56 2.71 4.05 -9.67
C ALA A 56 3.01 5.17 -8.66
N ASP A 57 2.51 5.04 -7.44
CA ASP A 57 2.57 6.05 -6.37
C ASP A 57 3.57 5.70 -5.26
N MET A 58 4.13 4.49 -5.24
CA MET A 58 5.07 4.00 -4.22
C MET A 58 6.33 3.44 -4.87
N PRO A 59 7.50 3.49 -4.20
CA PRO A 59 8.70 2.83 -4.70
C PRO A 59 8.46 1.32 -4.88
N THR A 60 9.27 0.71 -5.74
CA THR A 60 9.31 -0.74 -5.89
C THR A 60 10.75 -1.12 -6.19
N LEU A 61 11.41 -1.74 -5.20
CA LEU A 61 12.86 -1.94 -5.15
C LEU A 61 13.25 -3.43 -5.26
N TRP A 62 12.27 -4.33 -5.38
CA TRP A 62 12.47 -5.77 -5.49
C TRP A 62 13.30 -6.37 -4.33
N GLY A 63 13.23 -5.75 -3.15
CA GLY A 63 13.97 -6.16 -1.97
C GLY A 63 15.48 -5.86 -2.02
N ASP A 64 15.95 -5.03 -2.96
CA ASP A 64 17.34 -4.56 -2.99
C ASP A 64 17.39 -3.03 -3.14
N GLU A 65 17.45 -2.35 -1.99
CA GLU A 65 17.52 -0.89 -1.91
C GLU A 65 18.81 -0.29 -2.49
N THR A 66 19.86 -1.10 -2.68
CA THR A 66 21.14 -0.61 -3.21
C THR A 66 21.14 -0.61 -4.73
N VAL A 67 20.72 -1.72 -5.34
CA VAL A 67 20.70 -1.89 -6.79
C VAL A 67 19.58 -1.08 -7.43
N TYR A 68 18.41 -1.03 -6.77
CA TYR A 68 17.21 -0.38 -7.32
C TYR A 68 16.89 0.96 -6.66
N ALA A 69 17.87 1.56 -5.96
CA ALA A 69 17.74 2.86 -5.32
C ALA A 69 17.06 3.90 -6.24
N GLY A 70 15.96 4.48 -5.77
CA GLY A 70 15.21 5.50 -6.50
C GLY A 70 14.28 4.99 -7.60
N ARG A 71 14.17 3.67 -7.83
CA ARG A 71 13.22 3.09 -8.78
C ARG A 71 11.78 3.43 -8.36
N ARG A 72 11.08 4.12 -9.26
CA ARG A 72 9.66 4.46 -9.16
C ARG A 72 8.95 4.04 -10.44
N PRO A 73 8.11 2.98 -10.40
CA PRO A 73 7.32 2.59 -11.55
C PRO A 73 6.39 3.71 -12.01
N GLU A 74 6.17 3.83 -13.32
CA GLU A 74 5.19 4.79 -13.86
C GLU A 74 3.74 4.28 -13.78
N ARG A 75 3.56 2.97 -13.55
CA ARG A 75 2.27 2.28 -13.60
C ARG A 75 2.19 1.20 -12.54
N ASP A 76 0.97 0.92 -12.11
CA ASP A 76 0.68 -0.23 -11.27
C ASP A 76 0.84 -1.54 -12.06
N ALA A 77 1.26 -2.61 -11.38
CA ALA A 77 1.07 -3.96 -11.88
C ALA A 77 -0.45 -4.26 -12.01
N PRO A 78 -0.88 -5.11 -12.96
CA PRO A 78 -2.31 -5.37 -13.18
C PRO A 78 -3.08 -5.81 -11.93
N VAL A 79 -2.46 -6.58 -11.04
CA VAL A 79 -3.07 -6.99 -9.77
C VAL A 79 -3.26 -5.82 -8.81
N VAL A 80 -2.32 -4.88 -8.76
CA VAL A 80 -2.40 -3.68 -7.91
C VAL A 80 -3.48 -2.76 -8.43
N GLN A 81 -3.52 -2.53 -9.75
CA GLN A 81 -4.59 -1.76 -10.39
C GLN A 81 -5.96 -2.36 -10.04
N ARG A 82 -6.11 -3.69 -10.13
CA ARG A 82 -7.37 -4.36 -9.81
C ARG A 82 -7.78 -4.17 -8.34
N LEU A 83 -6.84 -4.22 -7.41
CA LEU A 83 -7.13 -3.97 -5.99
C LEU A 83 -7.66 -2.55 -5.76
N ARG A 84 -7.10 -1.55 -6.43
CA ARG A 84 -7.59 -0.16 -6.35
C ARG A 84 -8.99 -0.02 -6.94
N GLU A 85 -9.23 -0.65 -8.09
CA GLU A 85 -10.54 -0.67 -8.75
C GLU A 85 -11.61 -1.30 -7.87
N GLU A 86 -11.26 -2.31 -7.06
CA GLU A 86 -12.15 -2.96 -6.09
C GLU A 86 -12.24 -2.22 -4.74
N GLY A 87 -11.66 -1.01 -4.66
CA GLY A 87 -11.77 -0.11 -3.51
C GLY A 87 -10.85 -0.42 -2.33
N ALA A 88 -9.80 -1.24 -2.52
CA ALA A 88 -8.84 -1.51 -1.46
C ALA A 88 -8.06 -0.25 -1.05
N VAL A 89 -7.65 -0.20 0.22
CA VAL A 89 -6.76 0.84 0.75
C VAL A 89 -5.35 0.27 0.81
N LEU A 90 -4.49 0.70 -0.10
CA LEU A 90 -3.11 0.23 -0.15
C LEU A 90 -2.26 0.97 0.89
N LEU A 91 -1.71 0.21 1.83
CA LEU A 91 -0.95 0.73 2.97
C LEU A 91 0.51 1.06 2.62
N GLY A 92 1.13 0.20 1.81
CA GLY A 92 2.57 0.24 1.57
C GLY A 92 3.10 -1.04 0.94
N LYS A 93 4.43 -1.18 0.98
CA LYS A 93 5.25 -2.24 0.38
C LYS A 93 5.84 -3.15 1.45
N THR A 94 5.93 -4.45 1.15
CA THR A 94 6.49 -5.50 2.04
C THR A 94 7.46 -6.42 1.31
#